data_AF-A0A6M4G2D7-F1
#
_entry.id   AF-A0A6M4G2D7-F1
#
_cell.length_a   1.000
_cell.length_b   1.000
_cell.length_c   1.000
_cell.angle_alpha   90.00
_cell.angle_beta   90.00
_cell.angle_gamma   90.00
#
_symmetry.space_group_name_H-M   'P 1'
#
loop_
_entity.id
_entity.type
_entity.pdbx_description
1 polymer ?
#
loop_
_entity_poly.entity_id
_entity_poly.type
_entity_poly.pdbx_seq_one_letter_code
_entity_poly.pdbx_strand_id
1 'polypeptide(L)' 'MSNFKPGGDAKAISRIASERYGSFLAMFENHGWPERGSDMMRKVQTRVKEEYGSVSAFVAQHDDEVEKS' A
#
# COMPACT_ATOMS: atom_id res chain seq x y z
N MET A 1 15.13 16.79 0.72
CA MET A 1 13.79 17.16 0.25
C MET A 1 13.18 15.97 -0.48
N SER A 2 12.04 15.47 -0.02
CA SER A 2 11.38 14.30 -0.61
C SER A 2 10.69 14.69 -1.92
N ASN A 3 11.26 14.24 -3.05
CA ASN A 3 10.70 14.37 -4.40
C ASN A 3 9.44 13.49 -4.54
N PHE A 4 8.36 13.81 -3.85
CA PHE A 4 7.08 13.15 -4.07
C PHE A 4 6.39 13.76 -5.27
N LYS A 5 6.56 13.13 -6.44
CA LYS A 5 5.74 13.41 -7.63
C LYS A 5 4.27 13.08 -7.30
N PRO A 6 3.31 13.98 -7.57
CA PRO A 6 1.89 13.65 -7.45
C PRO A 6 1.57 12.38 -8.24
N GLY A 7 1.01 11.37 -7.58
CA GLY A 7 0.65 10.08 -8.19
C GLY A 7 1.72 8.98 -8.11
N GLY A 8 2.92 9.24 -7.58
CA GLY A 8 3.92 8.19 -7.31
C GLY A 8 3.45 7.20 -6.26
N ASP A 9 2.89 7.71 -5.16
CA ASP A 9 2.36 6.90 -4.04
C ASP A 9 1.30 5.90 -4.48
N ALA A 10 0.30 6.36 -5.23
CA ALA A 10 -0.79 5.51 -5.68
C ALA A 10 -0.28 4.36 -6.57
N LYS A 11 0.70 4.62 -7.43
CA LYS A 11 1.32 3.59 -8.26
C LYS A 11 2.12 2.58 -7.43
N ALA A 12 2.88 3.05 -6.43
CA ALA A 12 3.66 2.16 -5.57
C ALA A 12 2.75 1.23 -4.74
N ILE A 13 1.69 1.80 -4.15
CA ILE A 13 0.67 1.02 -3.44
C ILE A 13 0.00 0.01 -4.38
N SER A 14 -0.39 0.44 -5.59
CA SER A 14 -1.01 -0.45 -6.57
C SER A 14 -0.09 -1.60 -6.96
N ARG A 15 1.20 -1.34 -7.14
CA ARG A 15 2.21 -2.36 -7.44
C ARG A 15 2.27 -3.39 -6.33
N ILE A 16 2.43 -2.96 -5.08
CA ILE A 16 2.52 -3.85 -3.92
C ILE A 16 1.23 -4.65 -3.73
N ALA A 17 0.07 -4.01 -3.85
CA ALA A 17 -1.23 -4.68 -3.80
C ALA A 17 -1.32 -5.82 -4.83
N SER A 18 -0.83 -5.63 -6.06
CA SER A 18 -0.82 -6.69 -7.07
C SER A 18 0.28 -7.74 -6.85
N GLU A 19 1.50 -7.33 -6.53
CA GLU A 19 2.67 -8.23 -6.49
C GLU A 19 2.74 -9.05 -5.20
N ARG A 20 2.25 -8.51 -4.08
CA ARG A 20 2.39 -9.12 -2.74
C ARG A 20 1.10 -9.72 -2.23
N TYR A 21 -0.02 -9.11 -2.60
CA TYR A 21 -1.34 -9.55 -2.15
C TYR A 21 -2.20 -10.12 -3.29
N GLY A 22 -1.80 -9.92 -4.55
CA GLY A 22 -2.59 -10.28 -5.73
C GLY A 22 -3.68 -9.26 -6.09
N SER A 23 -4.23 -8.53 -5.12
CA SER A 23 -5.20 -7.47 -5.37
C SER A 23 -5.32 -6.49 -4.20
N PHE A 24 -5.93 -5.32 -4.44
CA PHE A 24 -6.31 -4.41 -3.36
C PHE A 24 -7.28 -5.05 -2.35
N LEU A 25 -8.21 -5.90 -2.81
CA LEU A 25 -9.15 -6.57 -1.91
C LEU A 25 -8.39 -7.48 -0.93
N ALA A 26 -7.51 -8.33 -1.45
CA ALA A 26 -6.69 -9.23 -0.65
C ALA A 26 -5.76 -8.47 0.30
N MET A 27 -5.19 -7.35 -0.13
CA MET A 27 -4.39 -6.47 0.73
C MET A 27 -5.25 -5.95 1.90
N PHE A 28 -6.42 -5.37 1.63
CA PHE A 28 -7.32 -4.88 2.67
C PHE A 28 -7.75 -5.98 3.64
N GLU A 29 -8.02 -7.19 3.13
CA GLU A 29 -8.36 -8.35 3.97
C GLU A 29 -7.19 -8.80 4.84
N ASN A 30 -5.97 -8.83 4.29
CA ASN A 30 -4.76 -9.19 5.04
C ASN A 30 -4.46 -8.20 6.18
N HIS A 31 -4.68 -6.90 5.98
CA HIS A 31 -4.55 -5.88 7.04
C HIS A 31 -5.79 -5.77 7.94
N GLY A 32 -6.88 -6.48 7.65
CA GLY A 32 -8.12 -6.36 8.40
C GLY A 32 -8.83 -5.01 8.24
N TRP A 33 -8.52 -4.24 7.18
CA TRP A 33 -9.18 -2.97 6.91
C TRP A 33 -10.63 -3.19 6.45
N PRO A 34 -11.61 -2.41 6.92
CA PRO A 34 -13.03 -2.68 6.68
C PRO A 34 -13.53 -2.24 5.29
N GLU A 35 -12.84 -1.35 4.58
CA GLU A 35 -13.34 -0.79 3.33
C GLU A 35 -13.41 -1.80 2.18
N ARG A 36 -14.43 -1.68 1.33
CA ARG A 36 -14.62 -2.55 0.15
C ARG A 36 -15.05 -1.74 -1.07
N GLY A 37 -14.95 -2.35 -2.25
CA GLY A 37 -15.32 -1.73 -3.52
C GLY A 37 -14.58 -0.41 -3.82
N SER A 38 -15.32 0.60 -4.28
CA SER A 38 -14.75 1.91 -4.65
C SER A 38 -14.14 2.69 -3.48
N ASP A 39 -14.54 2.38 -2.24
CA ASP A 39 -14.02 3.07 -1.07
C ASP A 39 -12.58 2.70 -0.75
N MET A 40 -12.13 1.49 -1.13
CA MET A 40 -10.73 1.07 -1.00
C MET A 40 -9.79 2.05 -1.71
N MET A 41 -10.11 2.43 -2.96
CA MET A 41 -9.26 3.34 -3.75
C MET A 41 -9.14 4.73 -3.10
N ARG A 42 -10.19 5.19 -2.43
CA ARG A 42 -10.20 6.49 -1.75
C ARG A 42 -9.47 6.45 -0.40
N LYS A 43 -9.49 5.29 0.27
CA LYS A 43 -9.00 5.14 1.65
C LYS A 43 -7.63 4.50 1.76
N VAL A 44 -7.12 3.84 0.72
CA VAL A 44 -5.87 3.09 0.80
C VAL A 44 -4.68 3.94 1.25
N GLN A 45 -4.56 5.18 0.77
CA GLN A 45 -3.48 6.07 1.22
C GLN A 45 -3.62 6.46 2.69
N THR A 46 -4.85 6.64 3.18
CA THR A 46 -5.11 6.92 4.59
C THR A 46 -4.73 5.72 5.45
N ARG A 47 -5.20 4.53 5.08
CA ARG A 47 -4.91 3.28 5.81
C ARG A 47 -3.42 2.97 5.87
N VAL A 48 -2.72 3.11 4.75
CA VAL A 48 -1.26 2.97 4.69
C VAL A 48 -0.58 3.96 5.64
N LYS A 49 -1.00 5.22 5.68
CA LYS A 49 -0.42 6.21 6.59
C LYS A 49 -0.76 5.93 8.07
N GLU A 50 -1.95 5.43 8.37
CA GLU A 50 -2.36 5.09 9.74
C GLU A 50 -1.56 3.91 10.30
N GLU A 51 -1.30 2.87 9.48
CA GLU A 51 -0.62 1.65 9.92
C GLU A 51 0.92 1.73 9.82
N TYR A 52 1.44 2.35 8.76
CA TYR A 52 2.88 2.39 8.46
C TYR A 52 3.52 3.77 8.71
N GLY A 53 2.72 4.78 9.06
CA GLY A 53 3.17 6.17 9.22
C GLY A 53 3.42 6.92 7.90
N SER A 54 3.84 6.23 6.85
CA SER A 54 4.02 6.83 5.51
C SER A 54 3.95 5.79 4.39
N VAL A 55 3.70 6.25 3.16
CA VAL A 55 3.75 5.37 1.98
C VAL A 55 5.17 4.87 1.72
N SER A 56 6.20 5.70 1.97
CA SER A 56 7.60 5.24 1.88
C SER A 56 7.93 4.09 2.83
N ALA A 57 7.45 4.16 4.08
CA ALA A 57 7.66 3.09 5.05
C ALA A 57 6.94 1.80 4.65
N PHE A 58 5.71 1.91 4.16
CA PHE A 58 4.98 0.79 3.57
C PHE A 58 5.76 0.17 2.39
N VAL A 59 6.25 0.99 1.45
CA VAL A 59 7.04 0.49 0.31
C VAL A 59 8.31 -0.18 0.78
N ALA A 60 9.08 0.44 1.67
CA ALA A 60 10.33 -0.14 2.19
C ALA A 60 10.09 -1.49 2.88
N GLN A 61 9.08 -1.56 3.74
CA GLN A 61 8.76 -2.80 4.45
C GLN A 61 8.40 -3.95 3.51
N HIS A 62 7.68 -3.68 2.43
CA HIS A 62 7.34 -4.71 1.45
C HIS A 62 8.51 -4.99 0.51
N ASP A 63 9.21 -4.00 -0.01
CA ASP A 63 10.34 -4.25 -0.92
C ASP A 63 11.48 -5.04 -0.23
N ASP A 64 11.72 -4.84 1.07
CA ASP A 64 12.75 -5.55 1.83
C ASP A 64 12.48 -7.06 2.04
N GLU A 65 11.22 -7.52 2.06
CA GLU A 65 10.96 -8.97 2.27
C GLU A 65 11.33 -9.83 1.04
N VAL A 66 11.64 -9.22 -0.10
CA VAL A 66 12.12 -9.92 -1.32
C VAL A 66 13.51 -10.53 -1.10
N GLU A 67 14.33 -9.96 -0.21
CA GLU A 67 15.72 -10.39 -0.02
C GLU A 67 15.88 -11.52 1.02
N LYS A 68 14.78 -11.95 1.67
CA LYS A 68 14.80 -12.97 2.75
C LYS A 68 14.08 -14.28 2.42
N SER A 69 13.65 -14.49 1.17
CA SER A 69 12.94 -15.72 0.75
C SER A 69 13.80 -16.64 -0.10
#